data_AF-A0ABD3Y399-F1
#
_entry.id   AF-A0ABD3Y399-F1
#
_cell.length_a   1.000
_cell.length_b   1.000
_cell.length_c   1.000
_cell.angle_alpha   90.00
_cell.angle_beta   90.00
_cell.angle_gamma   90.00
#
_symmetry.space_group_name_H-M   'P 1'
#
loop_
_entity.id
_entity.type
_entity.pdbx_description
1 polymer ?
#
loop_
_entity_poly.entity_id
_entity_poly.type
_entity_poly.pdbx_seq_one_letter_code
_entity_poly.pdbx_strand_id
1 'polypeptide(L)'
;LGAHHDGIGDAKGCSNEEGFIMHYRTFKTSETTPYHRNSWFFSTCSVESFKKTLILKDCVKLPGQVYKTTEWSMFMMKEAGDFFTPNMQCYIIYGPHHVLFG
;
A
#
# COMPACT_ATOMS: atom_id res chain seq x y z
N LEU A 1 -5.18 11.10 -3.62
CA LEU A 1 -4.46 12.13 -2.84
C LEU A 1 -3.43 12.92 -3.66
N GLY A 2 -3.41 12.80 -5.00
CA GLY A 2 -2.61 13.68 -5.86
C GLY A 2 -1.10 13.39 -5.95
N ALA A 3 -0.60 12.32 -5.32
CA ALA A 3 0.81 11.94 -5.47
C ALA A 3 1.08 11.31 -6.84
N HIS A 4 2.20 11.70 -7.46
CA HIS A 4 2.77 11.05 -8.64
C HIS A 4 3.64 9.87 -8.24
N HIS A 5 4.03 9.05 -9.22
CA HIS A 5 5.10 8.09 -8.97
C HIS A 5 6.41 8.80 -8.63
N ASP A 6 7.16 8.23 -7.69
CA ASP A 6 8.49 8.74 -7.34
C ASP A 6 9.40 8.78 -8.57
N GLY A 7 10.16 9.87 -8.73
CA GLY A 7 11.00 10.13 -9.90
C GLY A 7 10.25 10.73 -11.11
N ILE A 8 8.93 10.97 -11.02
CA ILE A 8 8.12 11.49 -12.14
C ILE A 8 7.37 12.77 -11.75
N GLY A 9 7.23 13.70 -12.70
CA GLY A 9 6.42 14.92 -12.54
C GLY A 9 6.86 15.77 -11.35
N ASP A 10 5.91 16.10 -10.47
CA ASP A 10 6.16 16.88 -9.25
C ASP A 10 6.98 16.12 -8.18
N ALA A 11 7.19 14.81 -8.37
CA ALA A 11 7.99 13.95 -7.49
C ALA A 11 9.39 13.63 -8.06
N LYS A 12 9.87 14.37 -9.08
CA LYS A 12 11.23 14.24 -9.63
C LYS A 12 12.35 14.39 -8.59
N GLY A 13 12.09 15.08 -7.49
CA GLY A 13 13.04 15.25 -6.39
C GLY A 13 13.18 14.03 -5.46
N CYS A 14 12.30 13.04 -5.58
CA CYS A 14 12.41 11.78 -4.84
C CYS A 14 12.95 10.68 -5.76
N SER A 15 13.97 9.98 -5.28
CA SER A 15 14.56 8.88 -6.03
C SER A 15 13.56 7.75 -6.18
N ASN A 16 13.54 7.12 -7.36
CA ASN A 16 12.81 5.88 -7.58
C ASN A 16 13.63 4.67 -7.10
N GLU A 17 14.91 4.82 -6.75
CA GLU A 17 15.76 3.69 -6.35
C GLU A 17 15.42 3.15 -4.94
N GLU A 18 14.73 3.95 -4.12
CA GLU A 18 14.44 3.62 -2.70
C GLU A 18 13.25 2.65 -2.54
N GLY A 19 12.38 2.57 -3.54
CA GLY A 19 11.32 1.55 -3.62
C GLY A 19 10.11 1.72 -2.69
N PHE A 20 9.74 2.97 -2.38
CA PHE A 20 8.54 3.33 -1.62
C PHE A 20 7.22 2.93 -2.30
N ILE A 21 6.08 3.05 -1.59
CA ILE A 21 4.73 2.71 -2.09
C ILE A 21 4.43 3.34 -3.46
N MET A 22 4.85 4.60 -3.67
CA MET A 22 4.57 5.33 -4.91
C MET A 22 5.62 5.08 -6.00
N HIS A 23 6.40 4.02 -5.91
CA HIS A 23 7.28 3.64 -6.99
C HIS A 23 6.51 3.21 -8.26
N TYR A 24 7.09 3.46 -9.44
CA TYR A 24 6.47 3.16 -10.74
C TYR A 24 6.38 1.66 -11.10
N ARG A 25 7.04 0.79 -10.32
CA ARG A 25 7.00 -0.67 -10.41
C ARG A 25 6.66 -1.27 -9.06
N THR A 26 5.96 -2.39 -9.06
CA THR A 26 5.78 -3.22 -7.87
C THR A 26 7.09 -3.94 -7.52
N PHE A 27 7.47 -3.94 -6.24
CA PHE A 27 8.62 -4.68 -5.74
C PHE A 27 8.19 -5.94 -5.01
N LYS A 28 9.08 -6.93 -4.98
CA LYS A 28 8.95 -8.07 -4.08
C LYS A 28 9.30 -7.59 -2.66
N THR A 29 8.51 -8.02 -1.69
CA THR A 29 8.68 -7.79 -0.25
C THR A 29 9.94 -8.42 0.35
N SER A 30 10.83 -9.02 -0.44
CA SER A 30 12.00 -9.69 0.13
C SER A 30 13.05 -8.68 0.56
N GLU A 31 13.15 -8.49 1.87
CA GLU A 31 14.16 -7.76 2.64
C GLU A 31 15.63 -8.18 2.37
N THR A 32 15.90 -9.02 1.37
CA THR A 32 17.19 -9.65 1.09
C THR A 32 18.20 -8.74 0.39
N THR A 33 17.82 -7.52 0.04
CA THR A 33 18.70 -6.56 -0.60
C THR A 33 18.94 -5.37 0.33
N PRO A 34 20.20 -5.00 0.65
CA PRO A 34 20.53 -3.95 1.63
C PRO A 34 20.00 -2.55 1.29
N TYR A 35 19.45 -2.37 0.08
CA TYR A 35 18.91 -1.12 -0.45
C TYR A 35 17.37 -1.08 -0.55
N HIS A 36 16.66 -2.21 -0.41
CA HIS A 36 15.20 -2.23 -0.55
C HIS A 36 14.53 -1.94 0.78
N ARG A 37 14.47 -0.65 1.11
CA ARG A 37 13.86 -0.14 2.33
C ARG A 37 12.37 0.10 2.09
N ASN A 38 11.60 -0.94 2.38
CA ASN A 38 10.23 -0.83 2.86
C ASN A 38 9.20 -0.23 1.87
N SER A 39 8.61 -1.11 1.06
CA SER A 39 7.48 -0.81 0.17
C SER A 39 6.18 -0.45 0.89
N TRP A 40 6.19 -0.31 2.22
CA TRP A 40 5.04 0.07 3.05
C TRP A 40 5.12 1.52 3.53
N PHE A 41 6.19 2.25 3.21
CA PHE A 41 6.28 3.68 3.49
C PHE A 41 6.08 4.54 2.23
N PHE A 42 5.60 5.75 2.47
CA PHE A 42 5.53 6.80 1.47
C PHE A 42 6.83 7.61 1.47
N SER A 43 7.29 8.00 0.28
CA SER A 43 8.38 8.98 0.13
C SER A 43 7.97 10.34 0.71
N THR A 44 8.95 11.19 1.00
CA THR A 44 8.70 12.57 1.43
C THR A 44 7.90 13.36 0.38
N CYS A 45 8.15 13.15 -0.91
CA CYS A 45 7.38 13.79 -1.99
C CYS A 45 5.90 13.38 -1.97
N SER A 46 5.63 12.09 -1.73
CA SER A 46 4.26 11.58 -1.61
C SER A 46 3.54 12.23 -0.43
N VAL A 47 4.20 12.28 0.73
CA VAL A 47 3.67 12.91 1.94
C VAL A 47 3.37 14.39 1.72
N GLU A 48 4.27 15.15 1.09
CA GLU A 48 4.04 16.57 0.81
C GLU A 48 2.91 16.78 -0.20
N SER A 49 2.78 15.92 -1.21
CA SER A 49 1.65 15.98 -2.14
C SER A 49 0.32 15.71 -1.43
N PHE A 50 0.29 14.74 -0.50
CA PHE A 50 -0.89 14.47 0.31
C PHE A 50 -1.26 15.68 1.15
N LYS A 51 -0.32 16.30 1.86
CA LYS A 51 -0.57 17.50 2.67
C LYS A 51 -1.18 18.62 1.84
N LYS A 52 -0.60 18.93 0.68
CA LYS A 52 -1.12 19.97 -0.23
C LYS A 52 -2.55 19.65 -0.69
N THR A 53 -2.81 18.39 -1.04
CA THR A 53 -4.14 17.97 -1.49
C THR A 53 -5.17 18.02 -0.35
N LEU A 54 -4.83 17.53 0.83
CA LEU A 54 -5.74 17.46 1.99
C LEU A 54 -6.15 18.86 2.48
N ILE A 55 -5.27 19.86 2.40
CA ILE A 55 -5.63 21.26 2.72
C ILE A 55 -6.79 21.74 1.84
N LEU A 56 -6.76 21.38 0.56
CA LEU A 56 -7.69 21.86 -0.48
C LEU A 56 -8.96 21.00 -0.61
N LYS A 57 -9.08 19.88 0.10
CA LYS A 57 -10.19 18.94 -0.05
C LYS A 57 -10.99 18.83 1.24
N ASP A 58 -12.25 19.28 1.20
CA ASP A 58 -13.15 19.17 2.35
C ASP A 58 -13.82 17.81 2.47
N CYS A 59 -13.89 17.04 1.38
CA CYS A 59 -14.54 15.73 1.34
C CYS A 59 -13.88 14.66 2.22
N VAL A 60 -12.63 14.87 2.63
CA VAL A 60 -11.86 13.96 3.50
C VAL A 60 -11.84 14.41 4.97
N LYS A 61 -12.38 15.60 5.26
CA LYS A 61 -12.43 16.17 6.62
C LYS A 61 -13.68 15.71 7.37
N LEU A 62 -14.70 15.29 6.64
CA LEU A 62 -15.93 14.79 7.23
C LEU A 62 -15.80 13.28 7.52
N PRO A 63 -16.22 12.82 8.71
CA PRO A 63 -16.25 11.40 9.00
C PRO A 63 -17.21 10.70 8.02
N GLY A 64 -16.82 9.50 7.57
CA GLY A 64 -17.68 8.67 6.74
C GLY A 64 -19.00 8.40 7.47
N GLN A 65 -20.13 8.76 6.86
CA GLN A 65 -21.47 8.58 7.45
C GLN A 65 -21.93 7.12 7.45
N VAL A 66 -21.37 6.31 6.54
CA VAL A 66 -21.64 4.88 6.43
C VAL A 66 -20.30 4.17 6.37
N TYR A 67 -19.94 3.51 7.47
CA TYR A 67 -18.90 2.50 7.48
C TYR A 67 -19.51 1.23 8.07
N LYS A 68 -19.30 0.09 7.42
CA LYS A 68 -19.64 -1.20 8.01
C LYS A 68 -18.71 -1.37 9.20
N THR A 69 -19.25 -1.15 10.40
CA THR A 69 -18.50 -1.28 11.66
C THR A 69 -17.80 -2.63 11.73
N THR A 70 -18.40 -3.70 11.20
CA THR A 70 -17.83 -5.05 11.08
C THR A 70 -16.60 -5.15 10.16
N GLU A 71 -16.62 -4.57 8.96
CA GLU A 71 -15.41 -4.56 8.10
C GLU A 71 -14.28 -3.78 8.78
N TRP A 72 -14.58 -2.60 9.30
CA TRP A 72 -13.59 -1.76 9.97
C TRP A 72 -12.98 -2.46 11.18
N SER A 73 -13.81 -3.08 12.02
CA SER A 73 -13.35 -3.84 13.19
C SER A 73 -12.55 -5.08 12.79
N MET A 74 -12.92 -5.78 11.72
CA MET A 74 -12.15 -6.90 11.18
C MET A 74 -10.76 -6.46 10.68
N PHE A 75 -10.67 -5.33 9.96
CA PHE A 75 -9.40 -4.81 9.45
C PHE A 75 -8.49 -4.23 10.54
N MET A 76 -9.05 -3.73 11.65
CA MET A 76 -8.28 -3.08 12.71
C MET A 76 -7.79 -4.02 13.82
N MET A 77 -8.35 -5.23 13.94
CA MET A 77 -8.08 -6.12 15.10
C MET A 77 -7.22 -7.34 14.81
N LYS A 78 -6.99 -7.69 13.54
CA LYS A 78 -6.27 -8.92 13.17
C LYS A 78 -5.40 -8.68 11.95
N GLU A 79 -4.28 -9.38 11.88
CA GLU A 79 -3.40 -9.30 10.73
C GLU A 79 -4.00 -10.09 9.56
N ALA A 80 -3.64 -9.73 8.32
CA ALA A 80 -4.14 -10.44 7.13
C ALA A 80 -3.81 -11.95 7.18
N GLY A 81 -2.67 -12.32 7.78
CA GLY A 81 -2.26 -13.71 7.98
C GLY A 81 -3.18 -14.51 8.90
N ASP A 82 -3.93 -13.85 9.79
CA ASP A 82 -4.92 -14.51 10.66
C ASP A 82 -6.19 -14.92 9.90
N PHE A 83 -6.45 -14.30 8.74
CA PHE A 83 -7.62 -14.58 7.90
C PHE A 83 -7.28 -15.43 6.68
N PHE A 84 -6.11 -15.23 6.09
CA PHE A 84 -5.70 -15.88 4.85
C PHE A 84 -4.48 -16.76 5.08
N THR A 85 -4.71 -18.07 5.15
CA THR A 85 -3.62 -19.05 5.23
C THR A 85 -2.73 -18.96 3.98
N PRO A 86 -1.46 -19.45 4.03
CA PRO A 86 -0.59 -19.47 2.86
C PRO A 86 -1.24 -20.12 1.62
N ASN A 87 -1.99 -21.22 1.81
CA ASN A 87 -2.70 -21.89 0.72
C ASN A 87 -3.81 -21.02 0.11
N MET A 88 -4.55 -20.27 0.94
CA MET A 88 -5.55 -19.31 0.46
C MET A 88 -4.90 -18.15 -0.29
N GLN A 89 -3.76 -17.65 0.18
CA GLN A 89 -3.01 -16.60 -0.52
C GLN A 89 -2.50 -17.10 -1.88
N CYS A 90 -1.96 -18.32 -1.96
CA CYS A 90 -1.58 -18.95 -3.21
C CYS A 90 -2.77 -19.12 -4.16
N TYR A 91 -3.92 -19.57 -3.64
CA TYR A 91 -5.16 -19.68 -4.43
C TYR A 91 -5.61 -18.34 -5.00
N ILE A 92 -5.59 -17.27 -4.20
CA ILE A 92 -6.01 -15.93 -4.63
C ILE A 92 -5.09 -15.39 -5.74
N ILE A 93 -3.78 -15.59 -5.62
CA ILE A 93 -2.79 -15.04 -6.56
C ILE A 93 -2.70 -15.88 -7.84
N TYR A 94 -2.68 -17.20 -7.72
CA TYR A 94 -2.35 -18.11 -8.81
C TYR A 94 -3.53 -18.96 -9.29
N GLY A 95 -4.66 -18.95 -8.57
CA GLY A 95 -5.84 -19.74 -8.89
C GLY A 95 -5.82 -21.17 -8.33
N PRO A 96 -6.87 -21.97 -8.63
CA PRO A 96 -7.13 -23.26 -7.99
C PRO A 96 -6.07 -24.34 -8.23
N HIS A 97 -5.35 -24.30 -9.35
CA HIS A 97 -4.41 -25.36 -9.74
C HIS A 97 -3.05 -25.28 -9.04
N HIS A 98 -2.79 -24.22 -8.27
CA HIS A 98 -1.53 -23.99 -7.57
C HIS A 98 -1.62 -24.20 -6.06
N VAL A 99 -2.74 -24.73 -5.56
CA VAL A 99 -2.84 -25.20 -4.17
C VAL A 99 -2.30 -26.62 -4.14
N LEU A 100 -1.03 -26.78 -3.76
CA LEU A 100 -0.50 -28.09 -3.44
C LEU A 100 -1.20 -28.58 -2.17
N PHE A 101 -2.03 -29.61 -2.33
CA PHE A 101 -2.61 -30.35 -1.21
C PHE A 101 -1.45 -30.92 -0.38
N GLY A 102 -1.37 -30.48 0.88
CA GLY A 102 -0.61 -31.15 1.93
C GLY A 102 -1.53 -32.10 2.68
#